data_AF-A0A7X7KVH2-F1
#
_entry.id   AF-A0A7X7KVH2-F1
#
_cell.length_a   1.000
_cell.length_b   1.000
_cell.length_c   1.000
_cell.angle_alpha   90.00
_cell.angle_beta   90.00
_cell.angle_gamma   90.00
#
_symmetry.space_group_name_H-M   'P 1'
#
loop_
_entity.id
_entity.type
_entity.pdbx_description
1 polymer ?
#
loop_
_entity_poly.entity_id
_entity_poly.type
_entity_poly.pdbx_seq_one_letter_code
_entity_poly.pdbx_strand_id
1 'polypeptide(L)'
;KLTRNSKGEAVDLGFVGEVEKVNVELINTLSGLGYIPVIAPIAVDNEGQCYNVNADQVASEVAVALQAEKLMTLTNVPGVKGTDENGEEVVFPVLVETEVEELIAKGTISGGMIPKVRSALETVRRGVGRTHILDGTIPHALLLEIFTHSGIGTMIMQKRRPYHPGERI
;
A
#
# COMPACT_ATOMS: atom_id res chain seq x y z
N LYS A 1 3.61 19.26 16.26
CA LYS A 1 2.13 19.14 16.29
C LYS A 1 1.77 17.99 17.24
N LEU A 2 0.89 18.20 18.21
CA LEU A 2 0.41 17.13 19.10
C LEU A 2 -0.47 16.17 18.27
N THR A 3 -0.17 14.88 18.23
CA THR A 3 -1.09 13.87 17.68
C THR A 3 -2.14 13.50 18.73
N ARG A 4 -3.16 12.71 18.38
CA ARG A 4 -4.15 12.22 19.36
C ARG A 4 -4.01 10.71 19.55
N ASN A 5 -3.97 10.24 20.80
CA ASN A 5 -4.01 8.81 21.08
C ASN A 5 -5.42 8.22 20.85
N SER A 6 -5.58 6.92 21.06
CA SER A 6 -6.87 6.20 20.93
C SER A 6 -7.96 6.69 21.90
N LYS A 7 -7.64 7.57 22.86
CA LYS A 7 -8.57 8.24 23.78
C LYS A 7 -8.81 9.71 23.43
N GLY A 8 -8.24 10.19 22.32
CA GLY A 8 -8.39 11.57 21.84
C GLY A 8 -7.49 12.60 22.57
N GLU A 9 -6.59 12.15 23.43
CA GLU A 9 -5.68 13.00 24.20
C GLU A 9 -4.50 13.44 23.35
N ALA A 10 -4.08 14.70 23.51
CA ALA A 10 -2.92 15.24 22.84
C ALA A 10 -1.63 14.57 23.33
N VAL A 11 -0.96 13.85 22.44
CA VAL A 11 0.32 13.19 22.67
C VAL A 11 1.39 13.85 21.81
N ASP A 12 2.50 14.20 22.45
CA ASP A 12 3.71 14.61 21.74
C ASP A 12 4.52 13.37 21.40
N LEU A 13 4.61 13.05 20.10
CA LEU A 13 5.46 11.97 19.60
C LEU A 13 6.89 12.44 19.29
N GLY A 14 7.22 13.71 19.56
CA GLY A 14 8.47 14.33 19.18
C GLY A 14 8.53 14.57 17.67
N PHE A 15 9.65 14.20 17.03
CA PHE A 15 9.91 14.42 15.60
C PHE A 15 9.27 13.34 14.71
N VAL A 16 7.97 13.07 14.93
CA VAL A 16 7.16 12.22 14.05
C VAL A 16 6.26 13.11 13.19
N GLY A 17 6.31 12.90 11.88
CA GLY A 17 5.62 13.74 10.91
C GLY A 17 4.63 12.97 10.04
N GLU A 18 3.87 13.72 9.25
CA GLU A 18 2.97 13.24 8.21
C GLU A 18 3.37 13.93 6.90
N VAL A 19 3.13 13.26 5.77
CA VAL A 19 3.44 13.85 4.46
C VAL A 19 2.35 14.84 4.06
N GLU A 20 2.69 16.12 3.97
CA GLU A 20 1.77 17.15 3.43
C GLU A 20 1.92 17.33 1.91
N LYS A 21 3.13 17.14 1.37
CA LYS A 21 3.43 17.30 -0.06
C LYS A 21 4.62 16.46 -0.49
N VAL A 22 4.57 15.94 -1.71
CA VAL A 22 5.69 15.27 -2.38
C VAL A 22 6.18 16.13 -3.55
N ASN A 23 7.49 16.35 -3.64
CA ASN A 23 8.09 16.94 -4.84
C ASN A 23 8.40 15.85 -5.86
N VAL A 24 7.55 15.73 -6.88
CA VAL A 24 7.68 14.73 -7.95
C VAL A 24 8.70 15.10 -9.02
N GLU A 25 9.11 16.37 -9.10
CA GLU A 25 10.00 16.86 -10.18
C GLU A 25 11.35 16.13 -10.15
N LEU A 26 11.96 16.01 -8.96
CA LEU A 26 13.22 15.30 -8.80
C LEU A 26 13.08 13.81 -9.13
N ILE A 27 11.99 13.18 -8.67
CA ILE A 27 11.72 11.76 -8.90
C ILE A 27 11.59 11.47 -10.40
N ASN A 28 10.81 12.29 -11.11
CA ASN A 28 10.60 12.17 -12.55
C ASN A 28 11.88 12.46 -13.33
N THR A 29 12.65 13.47 -12.93
CA THR A 29 13.93 13.80 -13.57
C THR A 29 14.92 12.64 -13.47
N LEU A 30 15.12 12.08 -12.28
CA LEU A 30 16.03 10.95 -12.07
C LEU A 30 15.56 9.72 -12.85
N SER A 31 14.26 9.42 -12.80
CA SER A 31 13.68 8.27 -13.50
C SER A 31 13.79 8.41 -15.03
N GLY A 32 13.57 9.61 -15.56
CA GLY A 32 13.72 9.93 -16.99
C GLY A 32 15.16 9.80 -17.49
N LEU A 33 16.15 9.92 -16.60
CA LEU A 33 17.57 9.68 -16.88
C LEU A 33 17.98 8.21 -16.70
N GLY A 34 17.05 7.32 -16.36
CA GLY A 34 17.31 5.88 -16.16
C GLY A 34 17.84 5.52 -14.77
N TYR A 35 17.81 6.44 -13.81
CA TYR A 35 18.13 6.14 -12.41
C TYR A 35 16.92 5.53 -11.70
N ILE A 36 17.19 4.74 -10.65
CA ILE A 36 16.17 4.19 -9.74
C ILE A 36 16.24 4.99 -8.43
N PRO A 37 15.26 5.85 -8.13
CA PRO A 37 15.24 6.60 -6.88
C PRO A 37 15.05 5.68 -5.67
N VAL A 38 15.90 5.83 -4.66
CA VAL A 38 15.76 5.17 -3.35
C VAL A 38 15.47 6.25 -2.31
N ILE A 39 14.25 6.23 -1.76
CA ILE A 39 13.73 7.30 -0.90
C ILE A 39 13.72 6.82 0.56
N ALA A 40 14.43 7.52 1.43
CA ALA A 40 14.34 7.31 2.88
C ALA A 40 13.05 7.97 3.44
N PRO A 41 12.37 7.38 4.43
CA PRO A 41 11.11 7.90 4.95
C PRO A 41 11.31 9.05 5.95
N ILE A 42 12.03 10.08 5.50
CA ILE A 42 12.31 11.31 6.26
C ILE A 42 11.68 12.47 5.48
N ALA A 43 10.93 13.30 6.18
CA ALA A 43 10.36 14.54 5.64
C ALA A 43 10.98 15.77 6.30
N VAL A 44 10.84 16.90 5.63
CA VAL A 44 11.31 18.20 6.11
C VAL A 44 10.17 19.21 6.04
N ASP A 45 10.05 20.07 7.04
CA ASP A 45 9.09 21.18 7.02
C ASP A 45 9.67 22.46 6.38
N ASN A 46 8.89 23.54 6.38
CA ASN A 46 9.29 24.82 5.81
C ASN A 46 10.43 25.51 6.57
N GLU A 47 10.74 25.07 7.79
CA GLU A 47 11.82 25.61 8.63
C GLU A 47 13.10 24.75 8.54
N GLY A 48 13.07 23.63 7.79
CA GLY A 48 14.20 22.72 7.66
C GLY A 48 14.25 21.64 8.74
N GLN A 49 13.25 21.55 9.63
CA GLN A 49 13.19 20.53 10.66
C GLN A 49 12.86 19.17 10.04
N CYS A 50 13.67 18.17 10.38
CA CYS A 50 13.47 16.79 9.93
C CYS A 50 12.47 16.06 10.81
N TYR A 51 11.64 15.22 10.18
CA TYR A 51 10.67 14.36 10.82
C TYR A 51 10.80 12.93 10.32
N ASN A 52 10.71 11.97 11.23
CA ASN A 52 10.54 10.57 10.89
C ASN A 52 9.09 10.34 10.49
N VAL A 53 8.86 9.71 9.33
CA VAL A 53 7.53 9.41 8.81
C VAL A 53 7.40 7.90 8.64
N ASN A 54 6.17 7.39 8.75
CA ASN A 54 5.91 5.99 8.45
C ASN A 54 6.26 5.68 6.97
N ALA A 55 7.02 4.61 6.72
CA ALA A 55 7.46 4.26 5.37
C ALA A 55 6.32 3.84 4.43
N ASP A 56 5.31 3.13 4.94
CA ASP A 56 4.10 2.77 4.17
C ASP A 56 3.35 4.05 3.76
N GLN A 57 3.27 5.05 4.65
CA GLN A 57 2.68 6.36 4.35
C GLN A 57 3.50 7.10 3.29
N VAL A 58 4.82 7.19 3.42
CA VAL A 58 5.69 7.83 2.41
C VAL A 58 5.52 7.16 1.05
N ALA A 59 5.54 5.82 1.00
CA ALA A 59 5.36 5.08 -0.24
C ALA A 59 3.99 5.33 -0.88
N SER A 60 2.92 5.34 -0.08
CA SER A 60 1.57 5.66 -0.55
C SER A 60 1.48 7.08 -1.12
N GLU A 61 2.01 8.07 -0.41
CA GLU A 61 1.94 9.47 -0.82
C GLU A 61 2.79 9.76 -2.05
N VAL A 62 3.94 9.11 -2.18
CA VAL A 62 4.76 9.16 -3.39
C VAL A 62 4.02 8.51 -4.56
N ALA A 63 3.42 7.33 -4.36
CA ALA A 63 2.67 6.64 -5.40
C ALA A 63 1.46 7.47 -5.88
N VAL A 64 0.73 8.09 -4.95
CA VAL A 64 -0.38 8.99 -5.26
C VAL A 64 0.11 10.24 -6.00
N ALA A 65 1.18 10.89 -5.54
CA ALA A 65 1.69 12.09 -6.18
C ALA A 65 2.17 11.82 -7.62
N LEU A 66 2.71 10.63 -7.88
CA LEU A 66 3.13 10.19 -9.21
C LEU A 66 1.99 9.64 -10.07
N GLN A 67 0.80 9.43 -9.51
CA GLN A 67 -0.29 8.66 -10.14
C GLN A 67 0.21 7.31 -10.65
N ALA A 68 0.93 6.58 -9.79
CA ALA A 68 1.60 5.34 -10.14
C ALA A 68 0.61 4.25 -10.57
N GLU A 69 1.02 3.41 -11.52
CA GLU A 69 0.22 2.26 -11.95
C GLU A 69 0.09 1.22 -10.84
N LYS A 70 1.17 1.03 -10.06
CA LYS A 70 1.25 0.03 -8.99
C LYS A 70 1.98 0.58 -7.77
N LEU A 71 1.44 0.31 -6.59
CA LEU A 71 2.17 0.36 -5.33
C LEU A 71 2.29 -1.06 -4.77
N MET A 72 3.51 -1.52 -4.49
CA MET A 72 3.76 -2.86 -3.95
C MET A 72 4.38 -2.75 -2.56
N THR A 73 3.69 -3.31 -1.57
CA THR A 73 4.15 -3.36 -0.18
C THR A 73 4.66 -4.76 0.13
N LEU A 74 5.95 -4.86 0.46
CA LEU A 74 6.57 -6.10 0.91
C LEU A 74 6.42 -6.23 2.43
N THR A 75 5.85 -7.33 2.88
CA THR A 75 5.61 -7.64 4.29
C THR A 75 6.09 -9.06 4.61
N ASN A 76 5.77 -9.57 5.81
CA ASN A 76 6.12 -10.92 6.28
C ASN A 76 4.88 -11.83 6.33
N VAL A 77 3.84 -11.49 5.56
CA VAL A 77 2.61 -12.27 5.41
C VAL A 77 2.32 -12.46 3.92
N PRO A 78 1.73 -13.60 3.52
CA PRO A 78 1.48 -13.93 2.12
C PRO A 78 0.48 -12.99 1.43
N GLY A 79 -0.32 -12.25 2.19
CA GLY A 79 -1.38 -11.38 1.69
C GLY A 79 -2.54 -11.31 2.68
N VAL A 80 -3.71 -10.98 2.18
CA VAL A 80 -4.96 -11.02 2.94
C VAL A 80 -5.45 -12.47 2.99
N LYS A 81 -5.34 -13.08 4.17
CA LYS A 81 -5.83 -14.43 4.44
C LYS A 81 -7.32 -14.43 4.74
N GLY A 82 -7.99 -15.52 4.41
CA GLY A 82 -9.34 -15.79 4.86
C GLY A 82 -9.73 -17.22 4.58
N THR A 83 -11.03 -17.43 4.47
CA THR A 83 -11.61 -18.75 4.23
C THR A 83 -12.48 -18.67 2.98
N ASP A 84 -12.34 -19.64 2.09
CA ASP A 84 -13.18 -19.74 0.90
C ASP A 84 -14.58 -20.27 1.23
N GLU A 85 -15.41 -20.47 0.20
CA GLU A 85 -16.76 -21.02 0.34
C GLU A 85 -16.80 -22.45 0.88
N ASN A 86 -15.70 -23.19 0.79
CA ASN A 86 -15.58 -24.57 1.22
C ASN A 86 -15.02 -24.70 2.65
N GLY A 87 -14.62 -23.59 3.27
CA GLY A 87 -14.01 -23.62 4.60
C GLY A 87 -12.48 -23.76 4.57
N GLU A 88 -11.84 -23.68 3.40
CA GLU A 88 -10.38 -23.81 3.26
C GLU A 88 -9.68 -22.47 3.46
N GLU A 89 -8.52 -22.49 4.14
CA GLU A 89 -7.69 -21.29 4.27
C GLU A 89 -7.09 -20.89 2.93
N VAL A 90 -7.33 -19.65 2.53
CA VAL A 90 -6.86 -19.09 1.27
C VAL A 90 -6.24 -17.71 1.46
N VAL A 91 -5.40 -17.32 0.49
CA VAL A 91 -4.99 -15.92 0.30
C VAL A 91 -5.84 -15.37 -0.83
N PHE A 92 -6.56 -14.28 -0.58
CA PHE A 92 -7.37 -13.66 -1.63
C PHE A 92 -6.43 -13.02 -2.67
N PRO A 93 -6.41 -13.49 -3.93
CA PRO A 93 -5.49 -12.97 -4.94
C PRO A 93 -5.87 -11.56 -5.37
N VAL A 94 -7.17 -11.28 -5.43
CA VAL A 94 -7.72 -9.99 -5.84
C VAL A 94 -8.88 -9.62 -4.92
N LEU A 95 -8.86 -8.37 -4.47
CA LEU A 95 -9.95 -7.77 -3.71
C LEU A 95 -10.30 -6.40 -4.29
N VAL A 96 -11.60 -6.13 -4.43
CA VAL A 96 -12.12 -4.78 -4.62
C VAL A 96 -12.65 -4.19 -3.34
N GLU A 97 -12.87 -2.88 -3.34
CA GLU A 97 -13.36 -2.11 -2.19
C GLU A 97 -14.57 -2.75 -1.49
N THR A 98 -15.58 -3.17 -2.25
CA THR A 98 -16.78 -3.80 -1.66
C THR A 98 -16.46 -5.11 -0.95
N GLU A 99 -15.59 -5.93 -1.53
CA GLU A 99 -15.18 -7.22 -0.97
C GLU A 99 -14.35 -7.04 0.30
N VAL A 100 -13.46 -6.04 0.32
CA VAL A 100 -12.69 -5.70 1.53
C VAL A 100 -13.62 -5.29 2.68
N GLU A 101 -14.58 -4.40 2.43
CA GLU A 101 -15.50 -3.95 3.48
C GLU A 101 -16.40 -5.10 3.97
N GLU A 102 -16.85 -5.98 3.09
CA GLU A 102 -17.58 -7.20 3.47
C GLU A 102 -16.74 -8.14 4.34
N LEU A 103 -15.48 -8.38 3.97
CA LEU A 103 -14.57 -9.25 4.72
C LEU A 103 -14.20 -8.65 6.09
N ILE A 104 -14.13 -7.33 6.21
CA ILE A 104 -13.98 -6.65 7.50
C ILE A 104 -15.25 -6.83 8.34
N ALA A 105 -16.43 -6.62 7.76
CA ALA A 105 -17.71 -6.76 8.46
C ALA A 105 -17.96 -8.20 8.96
N LYS A 106 -17.53 -9.20 8.18
CA LYS A 106 -17.57 -10.63 8.55
C LYS A 106 -16.51 -11.02 9.58
N GLY A 107 -15.55 -10.14 9.89
CA GLY A 107 -14.44 -10.40 10.81
C GLY A 107 -13.31 -11.25 10.21
N THR A 108 -13.38 -11.59 8.92
CA THR A 108 -12.31 -12.32 8.20
C THR A 108 -11.03 -11.49 8.16
N ILE A 109 -11.14 -10.21 7.79
CA ILE A 109 -10.04 -9.25 7.91
C ILE A 109 -10.09 -8.63 9.30
N SER A 110 -9.06 -8.88 10.10
CA SER A 110 -9.02 -8.43 11.50
C SER A 110 -7.63 -7.94 11.92
N GLY A 111 -7.56 -7.34 13.11
CA GLY A 111 -6.32 -6.89 13.73
C GLY A 111 -5.52 -5.91 12.87
N GLY A 112 -4.21 -6.12 12.80
CA GLY A 112 -3.28 -5.27 12.04
C GLY A 112 -3.46 -5.30 10.52
N MET A 113 -4.28 -6.22 9.98
CA MET A 113 -4.57 -6.25 8.54
C MET A 113 -5.57 -5.16 8.14
N ILE A 114 -6.52 -4.80 9.02
CA ILE A 114 -7.50 -3.72 8.77
C ILE A 114 -6.81 -2.41 8.34
N PRO A 115 -5.84 -1.85 9.10
CA PRO A 115 -5.20 -0.61 8.68
C PRO A 115 -4.40 -0.76 7.38
N LYS A 116 -3.82 -1.94 7.11
CA LYS A 116 -3.10 -2.19 5.84
C LYS A 116 -4.02 -2.17 4.64
N VAL A 117 -5.14 -2.90 4.68
CA VAL A 117 -6.10 -2.91 3.56
C VAL A 117 -6.80 -1.56 3.40
N ARG A 118 -7.09 -0.85 4.50
CA ARG A 118 -7.67 0.50 4.45
C ARG A 118 -6.71 1.51 3.81
N SER A 119 -5.43 1.45 4.18
CA SER A 119 -4.40 2.29 3.55
C SER A 119 -4.29 1.98 2.05
N ALA A 120 -4.24 0.70 1.67
CA ALA A 120 -4.20 0.28 0.27
C ALA A 120 -5.44 0.74 -0.53
N LEU A 121 -6.63 0.68 0.07
CA LEU A 121 -7.86 1.21 -0.52
C LEU A 121 -7.81 2.73 -0.70
N GLU A 122 -7.32 3.45 0.29
CA GLU A 122 -7.20 4.90 0.21
C GLU A 122 -6.22 5.33 -0.90
N THR A 123 -5.10 4.63 -1.04
CA THR A 123 -4.15 4.87 -2.13
C THR A 123 -4.81 4.70 -3.50
N VAL A 124 -5.58 3.62 -3.72
CA VAL A 124 -6.26 3.41 -5.02
C VAL A 124 -7.39 4.41 -5.26
N ARG A 125 -8.13 4.81 -4.21
CA ARG A 125 -9.15 5.88 -4.32
C ARG A 125 -8.54 7.22 -4.76
N ARG A 126 -7.27 7.46 -4.43
CA ARG A 126 -6.52 8.68 -4.78
C ARG A 126 -5.82 8.62 -6.15
N GLY A 127 -6.10 7.60 -6.95
CA GLY A 127 -5.71 7.53 -8.37
C GLY A 127 -4.59 6.56 -8.69
N VAL A 128 -4.03 5.86 -7.70
CA VAL A 128 -3.09 4.75 -7.99
C VAL A 128 -3.86 3.59 -8.60
N GLY A 129 -3.31 3.02 -9.69
CA GLY A 129 -4.02 1.98 -10.46
C GLY A 129 -4.36 0.76 -9.62
N ARG A 130 -3.34 0.15 -8.99
CA ARG A 130 -3.49 -1.03 -8.13
C ARG A 130 -2.50 -0.99 -6.97
N THR A 131 -2.89 -1.56 -5.83
CA THR A 131 -2.00 -1.80 -4.70
C THR A 131 -1.79 -3.30 -4.51
N HIS A 132 -0.61 -3.72 -4.08
CA HIS A 132 -0.25 -5.13 -3.91
C HIS A 132 0.36 -5.33 -2.53
N ILE A 133 -0.11 -6.35 -1.80
CA ILE A 133 0.45 -6.78 -0.51
C ILE A 133 1.10 -8.14 -0.74
N LEU A 134 2.43 -8.19 -0.62
CA LEU A 134 3.24 -9.36 -0.97
C LEU A 134 4.12 -9.81 0.20
N ASP A 135 4.42 -11.10 0.27
CA ASP A 135 5.45 -11.60 1.17
C ASP A 135 6.84 -11.34 0.61
N GLY A 136 7.57 -10.43 1.25
CA GLY A 136 8.93 -10.06 0.89
C GLY A 136 9.98 -11.11 1.25
N THR A 137 9.61 -12.16 1.98
CA THR A 137 10.52 -13.28 2.30
C THR A 137 10.62 -14.29 1.16
N ILE A 138 9.69 -14.25 0.19
CA ILE A 138 9.71 -15.10 -1.00
C ILE A 138 10.77 -14.57 -1.98
N PRO A 139 11.75 -15.41 -2.40
CA PRO A 139 12.71 -15.02 -3.42
C PRO A 139 12.00 -14.58 -4.71
N HIS A 140 12.44 -13.44 -5.25
CA HIS A 140 11.88 -12.87 -6.49
C HIS A 140 10.40 -12.49 -6.40
N ALA A 141 9.87 -12.20 -5.20
CA ALA A 141 8.46 -11.84 -4.99
C ALA A 141 7.92 -10.81 -5.99
N LEU A 142 8.67 -9.74 -6.25
CA LEU A 142 8.30 -8.70 -7.22
C LEU A 142 8.19 -9.23 -8.65
N LEU A 143 9.11 -10.12 -9.07
CA LEU A 143 9.07 -10.70 -10.41
C LEU A 143 7.90 -11.68 -10.56
N LEU A 144 7.65 -12.48 -9.52
CA LEU A 144 6.52 -13.41 -9.50
C LEU A 144 5.19 -12.65 -9.56
N GLU A 145 5.06 -11.53 -8.86
CA GLU A 145 3.86 -10.70 -8.91
C GLU A 145 3.65 -10.02 -10.27
N ILE A 146 4.72 -9.52 -10.90
CA ILE A 146 4.62 -8.78 -12.16
C ILE A 146 4.47 -9.69 -13.38
N PHE A 147 5.19 -10.82 -13.40
CA PHE A 147 5.33 -11.66 -14.60
C PHE A 147 4.52 -12.96 -14.57
N THR A 148 3.62 -13.13 -13.58
CA THR A 148 2.71 -14.28 -13.53
C THR A 148 1.25 -13.84 -13.50
N HIS A 149 0.38 -14.68 -14.06
CA HIS A 149 -1.07 -14.42 -14.12
C HIS A 149 -1.79 -14.68 -12.80
N SER A 150 -1.18 -15.47 -11.91
CA SER A 150 -1.76 -15.85 -10.63
C SER A 150 -1.46 -14.84 -9.51
N GLY A 151 -0.37 -14.07 -9.64
CA GLY A 151 0.18 -13.32 -8.51
C GLY A 151 0.65 -14.25 -7.39
N ILE A 152 1.27 -13.68 -6.36
CA ILE A 152 1.68 -14.43 -5.15
C ILE A 152 1.17 -13.83 -3.84
N GLY A 153 0.44 -12.71 -3.93
CA GLY A 153 -0.17 -12.08 -2.76
C GLY A 153 -1.55 -11.51 -3.07
N THR A 154 -1.90 -10.40 -2.43
CA THR A 154 -3.21 -9.78 -2.61
C THR A 154 -3.10 -8.47 -3.36
N MET A 155 -3.78 -8.41 -4.49
CA MET A 155 -3.98 -7.21 -5.29
C MET A 155 -5.28 -6.51 -4.88
N ILE A 156 -5.20 -5.22 -4.60
CA ILE A 156 -6.35 -4.38 -4.27
C ILE A 156 -6.55 -3.33 -5.37
N MET A 157 -7.79 -3.18 -5.82
CA MET A 157 -8.17 -2.21 -6.86
C MET A 157 -9.55 -1.63 -6.59
N GLN A 158 -9.86 -0.46 -7.15
CA GLN A 158 -11.16 0.17 -6.94
C GLN A 158 -12.31 -0.63 -7.57
N LYS A 159 -12.09 -1.14 -8.79
CA LYS A 159 -13.03 -1.98 -9.54
C LYS A 159 -12.27 -3.02 -10.33
N ARG A 160 -12.86 -4.20 -10.53
CA ARG A 160 -12.29 -5.29 -11.33
C ARG A 160 -12.10 -4.81 -12.77
N ARG A 161 -10.85 -4.54 -13.15
CA ARG A 161 -10.48 -4.11 -14.50
C ARG A 161 -9.22 -4.85 -14.95
N PRO A 162 -9.31 -5.74 -15.95
CA PRO A 162 -8.15 -6.48 -16.39
C PRO A 162 -7.24 -5.59 -17.26
N TYR A 163 -5.93 -5.81 -17.23
CA TYR A 163 -4.95 -5.18 -18.12
C TYR A 163 -5.02 -5.75 -19.52
N HIS A 164 -5.25 -7.06 -19.63
CA HIS A 164 -5.33 -7.77 -20.90
C HIS A 164 -6.41 -8.86 -20.85
N PRO A 165 -6.93 -9.30 -22.01
CA PRO A 165 -7.82 -10.44 -22.08
C PRO A 165 -7.20 -11.67 -21.42
N GLY A 166 -7.95 -12.33 -20.52
CA GLY A 166 -7.50 -13.54 -19.82
C GLY A 166 -6.75 -13.31 -18.50
N GLU A 167 -6.55 -12.07 -18.06
CA GLU A 167 -6.10 -11.81 -16.69
C GLU A 167 -7.11 -12.37 -15.69
N ARG A 168 -6.64 -13.17 -14.72
CA ARG A 168 -7.47 -13.72 -13.66
C ARG A 168 -7.64 -12.65 -12.58
N ILE A 169 -8.75 -11.90 -12.65
CA ILE A 169 -9.14 -10.95 -11.61
C ILE A 169 -10.36 -11.40 -10.86
#